data_AF-A0A2C6BMI5-F1
#
_entry.id   AF-A0A2C6BMI5-F1
#
_cell.length_a   1.000
_cell.length_b   1.000
_cell.length_c   1.000
_cell.angle_alpha   90.00
_cell.angle_beta   90.00
_cell.angle_gamma   90.00
#
_symmetry.space_group_name_H-M   'P 1'
#
loop_
_entity.id
_entity.type
_entity.pdbx_description
1 polymer ?
#
loop_
_entity_poly.entity_id
_entity_poly.type
_entity_poly.pdbx_seq_one_letter_code
_entity_poly.pdbx_strand_id
1 'polypeptide(L)'
;MQNSEKNLEKEKKKYVKEQLIKLGFLSEDGINDYSENEISSLIYYLIEIKDGEKELIQKEKKREKKRNNHFFYSDLLNKIGDSDIEFLKDNLLRKSNINCRSQEYKYFKKYIQNKYVEKLEILRSIIRINRSYSKIPQNKFKEKRSMYKKKSIQIVDYINESSNDLTRPIEILKFGYIKLMVETISPKILDAYYNFLNIKLHLDSMTQVIIYDLLNEKFKKEVRDIIYTEIFGFLEDYYIYLKKYFQKKSIRNSDNIFFDFFIFLTYHDEIENLKEKLKIKEEICKINYFDQIKPLDKYTQFEYAIEKSINNLKQISSNYSNRIFISNFEEFPELFDLMDENGLIEVEKLKSFKKKDLSKTKENEIIYEKKKIKNNYDRIKEALLDFIKKYPIINEKNLQILKASINAIENYETVIMPFRKKLMTCVLDPKLRYSKIIVRYLRTLITKGIYYEKLIPEEFERTLTLEKKILDVFIEIFKNSSENDIRKIWGDFSYKFYQTIERIYDRTPVYNFFTENLYNKMEH
;
A
#
# COMPACT_ATOMS: atom_id res chain seq x y z
N MET A 1 -7.25 -40.09 -34.83
CA MET A 1 -6.79 -38.72 -34.49
C MET A 1 -7.94 -37.80 -34.11
N GLN A 2 -8.99 -37.62 -34.94
CA GLN A 2 -10.10 -36.69 -34.61
C GLN A 2 -10.74 -36.88 -33.21
N ASN A 3 -10.90 -38.12 -32.72
CA ASN A 3 -11.42 -38.37 -31.36
C ASN A 3 -10.47 -37.92 -30.22
N SER A 4 -9.14 -37.92 -30.43
CA SER A 4 -8.20 -37.45 -29.39
C SER A 4 -8.15 -35.92 -29.30
N GLU A 5 -8.32 -35.23 -30.42
CA GLU A 5 -8.34 -33.75 -30.47
C GLU A 5 -9.61 -33.20 -29.81
N LYS A 6 -10.80 -33.74 -30.16
CA LYS A 6 -12.07 -33.36 -29.52
C LYS A 6 -12.09 -33.62 -28.01
N ASN A 7 -11.50 -34.72 -27.55
CA ASN A 7 -11.37 -35.02 -26.12
C ASN A 7 -10.44 -34.01 -25.41
N LEU A 8 -9.27 -33.72 -25.99
CA LEU A 8 -8.32 -32.74 -25.45
C LEU A 8 -8.92 -31.33 -25.37
N GLU A 9 -9.69 -30.92 -26.38
CA GLU A 9 -10.39 -29.64 -26.40
C GLU A 9 -11.45 -29.55 -25.28
N LYS A 10 -12.22 -30.64 -25.07
CA LYS A 10 -13.20 -30.75 -23.98
C LYS A 10 -12.55 -30.69 -22.59
N GLU A 11 -11.40 -31.35 -22.41
CA GLU A 11 -10.59 -31.28 -21.18
C GLU A 11 -10.06 -29.86 -20.94
N LYS A 12 -9.50 -29.20 -21.96
CA LYS A 12 -9.05 -27.78 -21.87
C LYS A 12 -10.18 -26.87 -21.38
N LYS A 13 -11.37 -26.96 -21.98
CA LYS A 13 -12.54 -26.14 -21.61
C LYS A 13 -12.98 -26.36 -20.17
N LYS A 14 -13.12 -27.62 -19.75
CA LYS A 14 -13.49 -27.98 -18.38
C LYS A 14 -12.51 -27.37 -17.38
N TYR A 15 -11.20 -27.52 -17.64
CA TYR A 15 -10.17 -27.00 -16.75
C TYR A 15 -10.16 -25.47 -16.64
N VAL A 16 -10.33 -24.74 -17.76
CA VAL A 16 -10.44 -23.26 -17.73
C VAL A 16 -11.68 -22.81 -16.97
N LYS A 17 -12.84 -23.47 -17.17
CA LYS A 17 -14.07 -23.18 -16.40
C LYS A 17 -13.84 -23.38 -14.90
N GLU A 18 -13.21 -24.50 -14.50
CA GLU A 18 -12.86 -24.79 -13.10
C GLU A 18 -11.92 -23.73 -12.50
N GLN A 19 -10.96 -23.19 -13.25
CA GLN A 19 -10.10 -22.10 -12.76
C GLN A 19 -10.87 -20.78 -12.59
N LEU A 20 -11.75 -20.42 -13.54
CA LEU A 20 -12.59 -19.21 -13.42
C LEU A 20 -13.55 -19.29 -12.22
N ILE A 21 -14.09 -20.49 -11.95
CA ILE A 21 -14.88 -20.78 -10.74
C ILE A 21 -14.02 -20.63 -9.48
N LYS A 22 -12.84 -21.27 -9.44
CA LYS A 22 -11.92 -21.23 -8.29
C LYS A 22 -11.46 -19.81 -7.93
N LEU A 23 -11.31 -18.94 -8.93
CA LEU A 23 -11.03 -17.52 -8.73
C LEU A 23 -12.22 -16.72 -8.17
N GLY A 24 -13.46 -17.21 -8.36
CA GLY A 24 -14.69 -16.51 -8.04
C GLY A 24 -15.15 -15.54 -9.14
N PHE A 25 -14.81 -15.81 -10.41
CA PHE A 25 -15.37 -15.07 -11.56
C PHE A 25 -16.64 -15.74 -12.12
N LEU A 26 -16.75 -17.06 -12.02
CA LEU A 26 -17.95 -17.84 -12.36
C LEU A 26 -18.47 -18.59 -11.14
N SER A 27 -19.76 -18.96 -11.12
CA SER A 27 -20.39 -19.74 -10.05
C SER A 27 -20.27 -21.25 -10.27
N GLU A 28 -20.20 -22.04 -9.19
CA GLU A 28 -20.31 -23.51 -9.26
C GLU A 28 -21.68 -23.99 -9.74
N ASP A 29 -22.76 -23.35 -9.26
CA ASP A 29 -24.16 -23.76 -9.48
C ASP A 29 -24.67 -23.56 -10.91
N GLY A 30 -23.82 -23.12 -11.84
CA GLY A 30 -24.20 -22.84 -13.24
C GLY A 30 -25.03 -21.57 -13.45
N ILE A 31 -25.61 -21.00 -12.38
CA ILE A 31 -26.29 -19.68 -12.36
C ILE A 31 -25.25 -18.57 -12.54
N ASN A 32 -24.82 -18.39 -13.78
CA ASN A 32 -24.00 -17.28 -14.23
C ASN A 32 -24.93 -16.32 -14.96
N ASP A 33 -24.81 -15.02 -14.68
CA ASP A 33 -25.60 -13.98 -15.37
C ASP A 33 -25.12 -13.70 -16.82
N TYR A 34 -24.25 -14.57 -17.36
CA TYR A 34 -23.83 -14.60 -18.76
C TYR A 34 -24.41 -15.83 -19.46
N SER A 35 -24.75 -15.71 -20.74
CA SER A 35 -25.17 -16.86 -21.54
C SER A 35 -24.06 -17.91 -21.70
N GLU A 36 -24.43 -19.17 -21.94
CA GLU A 36 -23.47 -20.24 -22.23
C GLU A 36 -22.54 -19.89 -23.41
N ASN A 37 -23.03 -19.08 -24.36
CA ASN A 37 -22.27 -18.61 -25.51
C ASN A 37 -21.17 -17.61 -25.12
N GLU A 38 -21.46 -16.67 -24.23
CA GLU A 38 -20.48 -15.70 -23.73
C GLU A 38 -19.41 -16.38 -22.87
N ILE A 39 -19.83 -17.27 -21.96
CA ILE A 39 -18.92 -18.07 -21.13
C ILE A 39 -18.03 -18.94 -22.03
N SER A 40 -18.61 -19.59 -23.04
CA SER A 40 -17.85 -20.36 -24.01
C SER A 40 -16.87 -19.46 -24.78
N SER A 41 -17.30 -18.28 -25.24
CA SER A 41 -16.43 -17.34 -25.97
C SER A 41 -15.23 -16.89 -25.14
N LEU A 42 -15.42 -16.59 -23.85
CA LEU A 42 -14.31 -16.29 -22.94
C LEU A 42 -13.38 -17.49 -22.78
N ILE A 43 -13.92 -18.69 -22.52
CA ILE A 43 -13.12 -19.91 -22.36
C ILE A 43 -12.31 -20.21 -23.63
N TYR A 44 -12.92 -20.14 -24.81
CA TYR A 44 -12.23 -20.32 -26.09
C TYR A 44 -11.12 -19.28 -26.26
N TYR A 45 -11.38 -18.01 -25.99
CA TYR A 45 -10.39 -16.95 -26.15
C TYR A 45 -9.18 -17.12 -25.20
N LEU A 46 -9.41 -17.57 -23.96
CA LEU A 46 -8.33 -17.90 -23.03
C LEU A 46 -7.50 -19.10 -23.49
N ILE A 47 -8.11 -20.06 -24.21
CA ILE A 47 -7.40 -21.17 -24.86
C ILE A 47 -6.61 -20.68 -26.09
N GLU A 48 -7.18 -19.79 -26.91
CA GLU A 48 -6.55 -19.21 -28.10
C GLU A 48 -5.31 -18.39 -27.77
N ILE A 49 -5.38 -17.52 -26.75
CA ILE A 49 -4.21 -16.72 -26.31
C ILE A 49 -3.04 -17.64 -25.97
N LYS A 50 -3.30 -18.75 -25.26
CA LYS A 50 -2.28 -19.74 -24.91
C LYS A 50 -1.70 -20.44 -26.13
N ASP A 51 -2.54 -20.92 -27.04
CA ASP A 51 -2.06 -21.66 -28.22
C ASP A 51 -1.38 -20.72 -29.25
N GLY A 52 -1.59 -19.40 -29.16
CA GLY A 52 -0.92 -18.36 -29.95
C GLY A 52 0.45 -17.91 -29.42
N GLU A 53 0.80 -18.20 -28.16
CA GLU A 53 2.15 -17.99 -27.64
C GLU A 53 3.16 -18.98 -28.26
N LYS A 54 3.85 -18.54 -29.32
CA LYS A 54 4.95 -19.29 -29.96
C LYS A 54 5.94 -19.83 -28.93
N GLU A 55 6.15 -21.15 -28.93
CA GLU A 55 7.21 -21.93 -28.24
C GLU A 55 8.17 -21.13 -27.31
N LEU A 56 7.66 -20.55 -26.20
CA LEU A 56 8.46 -19.77 -25.24
C LEU A 56 9.32 -20.64 -24.28
N ILE A 57 9.48 -21.92 -24.61
CA ILE A 57 10.43 -22.84 -23.96
C ILE A 57 11.17 -23.59 -25.07
N GLN A 58 12.50 -23.47 -25.09
CA GLN A 58 13.37 -24.13 -26.06
C GLN A 58 13.16 -25.67 -26.09
N LYS A 59 13.38 -26.28 -27.26
CA LYS A 59 12.83 -27.59 -27.65
C LYS A 59 13.30 -28.83 -26.86
N GLU A 60 14.23 -28.70 -25.92
CA GLU A 60 14.99 -29.85 -25.40
C GLU A 60 14.30 -30.69 -24.31
N LYS A 61 13.17 -30.26 -23.73
CA LYS A 61 12.50 -31.02 -22.65
C LYS A 61 11.11 -31.55 -22.99
N LYS A 62 11.05 -32.51 -23.92
CA LYS A 62 9.79 -33.19 -24.32
C LYS A 62 9.07 -33.95 -23.19
N ARG A 63 9.73 -34.28 -22.06
CA ARG A 63 9.07 -34.91 -20.88
C ARG A 63 8.43 -33.94 -19.88
N GLU A 64 8.80 -32.65 -19.87
CA GLU A 64 8.16 -31.65 -18.97
C GLU A 64 6.86 -31.06 -19.58
N LYS A 65 6.67 -31.13 -20.91
CA LYS A 65 5.52 -30.53 -21.62
C LYS A 65 4.13 -30.98 -21.14
N LYS A 66 3.96 -32.18 -20.57
CA LYS A 66 2.67 -32.61 -19.98
C LYS A 66 2.35 -31.95 -18.63
N ARG A 67 3.36 -31.57 -17.84
CA ARG A 67 3.16 -30.84 -16.57
C ARG A 67 2.88 -29.36 -16.83
N ASN A 68 3.72 -28.69 -17.61
CA ASN A 68 3.61 -27.24 -17.83
C ASN A 68 2.29 -26.83 -18.52
N ASN A 69 1.66 -27.73 -19.29
CA ASN A 69 0.38 -27.47 -19.92
C ASN A 69 -0.82 -27.41 -18.94
N HIS A 70 -0.74 -28.08 -17.79
CA HIS A 70 -1.68 -27.84 -16.69
C HIS A 70 -1.34 -26.54 -15.98
N PHE A 71 -0.06 -26.30 -15.70
CA PHE A 71 0.35 -25.12 -14.94
C PHE A 71 -0.02 -23.79 -15.64
N PHE A 72 0.16 -23.61 -16.95
CA PHE A 72 -0.06 -22.30 -17.58
C PHE A 72 -1.40 -21.60 -17.24
N TYR A 73 -2.54 -22.30 -17.22
CA TYR A 73 -3.79 -21.63 -16.79
C TYR A 73 -3.85 -21.42 -15.28
N SER A 74 -3.28 -22.32 -14.46
CA SER A 74 -3.14 -22.03 -13.03
C SER A 74 -2.17 -20.87 -12.76
N ASP A 75 -1.22 -20.65 -13.63
CA ASP A 75 -0.14 -19.66 -13.50
C ASP A 75 -0.65 -18.29 -13.93
N LEU A 76 -1.28 -18.21 -15.11
CA LEU A 76 -1.96 -17.05 -15.66
C LEU A 76 -3.13 -16.55 -14.78
N LEU A 77 -3.86 -17.48 -14.16
CA LEU A 77 -5.06 -17.17 -13.36
C LEU A 77 -4.78 -17.08 -11.86
N ASN A 78 -3.94 -17.94 -11.28
CA ASN A 78 -3.58 -17.92 -9.84
C ASN A 78 -2.18 -17.35 -9.54
N LYS A 79 -1.55 -16.61 -10.47
CA LYS A 79 -0.26 -15.89 -10.25
C LYS A 79 0.93 -16.76 -9.83
N ILE A 80 1.10 -17.92 -10.46
CA ILE A 80 2.26 -18.78 -10.18
C ILE A 80 3.37 -18.46 -11.19
N GLY A 81 4.40 -17.74 -10.74
CA GLY A 81 5.55 -17.34 -11.59
C GLY A 81 5.37 -15.99 -12.28
N ASP A 82 6.25 -15.69 -13.24
CA ASP A 82 6.28 -14.42 -14.01
C ASP A 82 5.20 -14.39 -15.13
N SER A 83 3.97 -14.80 -14.81
CA SER A 83 2.84 -14.76 -15.74
C SER A 83 2.43 -13.31 -16.04
N ASP A 84 2.41 -12.91 -17.32
CA ASP A 84 2.09 -11.54 -17.72
C ASP A 84 0.57 -11.27 -17.70
N ILE A 85 0.03 -11.08 -16.48
CA ILE A 85 -1.35 -10.65 -16.24
C ILE A 85 -1.68 -9.33 -16.94
N GLU A 86 -0.68 -8.48 -17.18
CA GLU A 86 -0.87 -7.21 -17.85
C GLU A 86 -1.04 -7.40 -19.37
N PHE A 87 -0.32 -8.36 -19.97
CA PHE A 87 -0.61 -8.83 -21.33
C PHE A 87 -2.01 -9.46 -21.44
N LEU A 88 -2.45 -10.25 -20.44
CA LEU A 88 -3.83 -10.77 -20.44
C LEU A 88 -4.86 -9.63 -20.39
N LYS A 89 -4.68 -8.64 -19.50
CA LYS A 89 -5.54 -7.44 -19.41
C LYS A 89 -5.57 -6.66 -20.72
N ASP A 90 -4.41 -6.41 -21.35
CA ASP A 90 -4.29 -5.76 -22.67
C ASP A 90 -5.11 -6.51 -23.75
N ASN A 91 -5.09 -7.84 -23.75
CA ASN A 91 -5.82 -8.67 -24.71
C ASN A 91 -7.34 -8.67 -24.46
N LEU A 92 -7.78 -8.78 -23.20
CA LEU A 92 -9.20 -8.71 -22.83
C LEU A 92 -9.84 -7.37 -23.23
N LEU A 93 -9.12 -6.24 -23.05
CA LEU A 93 -9.58 -4.93 -23.51
C LEU A 93 -9.69 -4.82 -25.03
N ARG A 94 -8.84 -5.51 -25.80
CA ARG A 94 -8.98 -5.59 -27.27
C ARG A 94 -10.19 -6.43 -27.66
N LYS A 95 -10.42 -7.55 -26.99
CA LYS A 95 -11.51 -8.49 -27.28
C LYS A 95 -12.89 -7.96 -26.88
N SER A 96 -12.96 -7.07 -25.88
CA SER A 96 -14.21 -6.42 -25.47
C SER A 96 -14.75 -5.40 -26.49
N ASN A 97 -14.01 -5.09 -27.56
CA ASN A 97 -14.35 -4.08 -28.58
C ASN A 97 -14.57 -2.67 -28.01
N ILE A 98 -14.03 -2.38 -26.82
CA ILE A 98 -14.11 -1.06 -26.21
C ILE A 98 -13.04 -0.16 -26.84
N ASN A 99 -13.46 1.00 -27.39
CA ASN A 99 -12.56 1.96 -28.03
C ASN A 99 -11.41 2.38 -27.09
N CYS A 100 -10.24 1.80 -27.33
CA CYS A 100 -9.01 2.10 -26.59
C CYS A 100 -7.82 1.72 -27.47
N ARG A 101 -7.07 2.72 -27.94
CA ARG A 101 -5.88 2.45 -28.75
C ARG A 101 -4.76 1.94 -27.84
N SER A 102 -4.11 0.84 -28.24
CA SER A 102 -3.24 0.09 -27.31
C SER A 102 -1.95 0.79 -26.90
N GLN A 103 -1.54 1.85 -27.61
CA GLN A 103 -0.39 2.67 -27.24
C GLN A 103 -0.78 3.75 -26.22
N GLU A 104 -1.91 4.43 -26.45
CA GLU A 104 -2.53 5.40 -25.55
C GLU A 104 -2.89 4.77 -24.20
N TYR A 105 -3.45 3.55 -24.19
CA TYR A 105 -3.68 2.79 -22.96
C TYR A 105 -2.40 2.56 -22.14
N LYS A 106 -1.30 2.20 -22.80
CA LYS A 106 0.00 1.98 -22.14
C LYS A 106 0.57 3.27 -21.56
N TYR A 107 0.39 4.42 -22.22
CA TYR A 107 0.75 5.72 -21.67
C TYR A 107 -0.10 6.09 -20.45
N PHE A 108 -1.42 5.93 -20.53
CA PHE A 108 -2.34 6.18 -19.41
C PHE A 108 -2.02 5.33 -18.18
N LYS A 109 -1.80 4.03 -18.36
CA LYS A 109 -1.38 3.13 -17.29
C LYS A 109 -0.03 3.54 -16.66
N LYS A 110 0.95 3.95 -17.47
CA LYS A 110 2.24 4.46 -16.97
C LYS A 110 2.09 5.80 -16.23
N TYR A 111 1.20 6.67 -16.70
CA TYR A 111 0.85 7.92 -16.03
C TYR A 111 0.25 7.65 -14.64
N ILE A 112 -0.76 6.77 -14.55
CA ILE A 112 -1.35 6.35 -13.26
C ILE A 112 -0.27 5.76 -12.35
N GLN A 113 0.56 4.84 -12.84
CA GLN A 113 1.63 4.21 -12.03
C GLN A 113 2.59 5.24 -11.42
N ASN A 114 2.94 6.29 -12.16
CA ASN A 114 3.82 7.36 -11.67
C ASN A 114 3.09 8.30 -10.71
N LYS A 115 1.93 8.84 -11.09
CA LYS A 115 1.20 9.87 -10.32
C LYS A 115 0.45 9.34 -9.11
N TYR A 116 0.09 8.06 -9.09
CA TYR A 116 -0.50 7.41 -7.92
C TYR A 116 0.45 7.45 -6.70
N VAL A 117 1.77 7.28 -6.91
CA VAL A 117 2.74 7.30 -5.81
C VAL A 117 2.81 8.68 -5.16
N GLU A 118 2.84 9.74 -5.97
CA GLU A 118 2.84 11.15 -5.53
C GLU A 118 1.56 11.47 -4.72
N LYS A 119 0.38 11.21 -5.29
CA LYS A 119 -0.91 11.46 -4.61
C LYS A 119 -1.07 10.62 -3.32
N LEU A 120 -0.52 9.40 -3.28
CA LEU A 120 -0.56 8.54 -2.09
C LEU A 120 0.28 9.09 -0.92
N GLU A 121 1.44 9.70 -1.18
CA GLU A 121 2.29 10.25 -0.10
C GLU A 121 1.77 11.59 0.43
N ILE A 122 1.07 12.37 -0.39
CA ILE A 122 0.28 13.53 0.05
C ILE A 122 -0.86 13.07 0.98
N LEU A 123 -1.65 12.05 0.58
CA LEU A 123 -2.71 11.45 1.42
C LEU A 123 -2.17 10.97 2.77
N ARG A 124 -1.04 10.26 2.78
CA ARG A 124 -0.35 9.80 4.00
C ARG A 124 0.11 10.97 4.85
N SER A 125 0.59 12.05 4.22
CA SER A 125 1.03 13.25 4.93
C SER A 125 -0.14 14.02 5.56
N ILE A 126 -1.28 14.15 4.86
CA ILE A 126 -2.55 14.64 5.44
C ILE A 126 -2.88 13.87 6.72
N ILE A 127 -2.90 12.53 6.66
CA ILE A 127 -3.27 11.69 7.82
C ILE A 127 -2.26 11.82 8.96
N ARG A 128 -0.95 11.83 8.65
CA ARG A 128 0.13 11.88 9.65
C ARG A 128 0.28 13.24 10.33
N ILE A 129 0.04 14.34 9.60
CA ILE A 129 0.25 15.72 10.07
C ILE A 129 -1.01 16.31 10.67
N ASN A 130 -2.19 16.06 10.08
CA ASN A 130 -3.44 16.61 10.57
C ASN A 130 -3.99 15.73 11.71
N ARG A 131 -3.33 15.77 12.87
CA ARG A 131 -3.65 14.93 14.05
C ARG A 131 -3.74 15.75 15.34
N SER A 132 -3.98 15.06 16.46
CA SER A 132 -3.97 15.71 17.78
C SER A 132 -2.55 15.85 18.33
N TYR A 133 -2.24 17.05 18.83
CA TYR A 133 -0.98 17.44 19.46
C TYR A 133 -1.22 17.82 20.91
N SER A 134 -1.61 16.85 21.73
CA SER A 134 -2.01 17.05 23.13
C SER A 134 -0.92 17.66 24.02
N LYS A 135 0.36 17.51 23.65
CA LYS A 135 1.50 18.09 24.38
C LYS A 135 1.77 19.56 24.05
N ILE A 136 1.26 20.06 22.91
CA ILE A 136 1.62 21.39 22.41
C ILE A 136 0.58 22.42 22.89
N PRO A 137 1.00 23.55 23.52
CA PRO A 137 0.10 24.59 23.97
C PRO A 137 -0.76 25.15 22.83
N GLN A 138 -2.07 25.17 23.04
CA GLN A 138 -3.05 25.40 21.97
C GLN A 138 -2.96 26.81 21.36
N ASN A 139 -2.51 27.78 22.16
CA ASN A 139 -2.29 29.17 21.74
C ASN A 139 -1.10 29.35 20.78
N LYS A 140 -0.30 28.30 20.52
CA LYS A 140 0.83 28.35 19.60
C LYS A 140 0.47 28.13 18.13
N PHE A 141 -0.74 27.64 17.86
CA PHE A 141 -1.18 27.32 16.50
C PHE A 141 -2.16 28.36 15.98
N LYS A 142 -1.97 28.81 14.73
CA LYS A 142 -2.89 29.75 14.05
C LYS A 142 -4.29 29.13 13.84
N GLU A 143 -4.31 27.84 13.56
CA GLU A 143 -5.52 27.14 13.17
C GLU A 143 -6.48 26.91 14.32
N LYS A 144 -7.75 27.23 14.09
CA LYS A 144 -8.85 26.89 15.00
C LYS A 144 -8.94 25.38 15.13
N ARG A 145 -9.04 24.88 16.37
CA ARG A 145 -9.35 23.46 16.68
C ARG A 145 -10.39 22.93 15.70
N SER A 146 -10.07 21.89 14.96
CA SER A 146 -11.04 21.12 14.21
C SER A 146 -11.46 19.89 15.01
N MET A 147 -12.72 19.50 14.87
CA MET A 147 -13.14 18.14 15.24
C MET A 147 -12.57 17.16 14.22
N TYR A 148 -12.37 15.90 14.62
CA TYR A 148 -11.91 14.84 13.71
C TYR A 148 -12.73 14.77 12.41
N LYS A 149 -14.03 15.12 12.49
CA LYS A 149 -14.94 15.31 11.36
C LYS A 149 -14.40 16.17 10.20
N LYS A 150 -13.55 17.18 10.45
CA LYS A 150 -12.93 17.93 9.34
C LYS A 150 -11.79 17.16 8.68
N LYS A 151 -11.05 16.37 9.46
CA LYS A 151 -9.98 15.49 8.94
C LYS A 151 -10.56 14.37 8.08
N SER A 152 -11.64 13.71 8.53
CA SER A 152 -12.31 12.66 7.76
C SER A 152 -12.85 13.21 6.43
N ILE A 153 -13.52 14.37 6.45
CA ILE A 153 -13.97 15.07 5.24
C ILE A 153 -12.78 15.35 4.31
N GLN A 154 -11.70 15.96 4.81
CA GLN A 154 -10.49 16.24 4.01
C GLN A 154 -9.86 14.99 3.40
N ILE A 155 -9.83 13.86 4.14
CA ILE A 155 -9.35 12.57 3.63
C ILE A 155 -10.25 12.08 2.49
N VAL A 156 -11.57 12.11 2.67
CA VAL A 156 -12.54 11.65 1.65
C VAL A 156 -12.51 12.53 0.41
N ASP A 157 -12.51 13.86 0.58
CA ASP A 157 -12.46 14.83 -0.52
C ASP A 157 -11.16 14.65 -1.32
N TYR A 158 -10.00 14.58 -0.65
CA TYR A 158 -8.71 14.37 -1.31
C TYR A 158 -8.65 13.05 -2.08
N ILE A 159 -9.26 11.98 -1.57
CA ILE A 159 -9.33 10.68 -2.25
C ILE A 159 -10.20 10.79 -3.51
N ASN A 160 -11.36 11.42 -3.41
CA ASN A 160 -12.27 11.64 -4.55
C ASN A 160 -11.61 12.51 -5.63
N GLU A 161 -11.00 13.63 -5.23
CA GLU A 161 -10.26 14.53 -6.13
C GLU A 161 -9.07 13.82 -6.79
N SER A 162 -8.26 13.10 -6.02
CA SER A 162 -7.09 12.38 -6.54
C SER A 162 -7.46 11.28 -7.52
N SER A 163 -8.50 10.48 -7.22
CA SER A 163 -9.01 9.48 -8.18
C SER A 163 -9.54 10.15 -9.44
N ASN A 164 -10.27 11.26 -9.31
CA ASN A 164 -10.80 12.01 -10.45
C ASN A 164 -9.66 12.58 -11.32
N ASP A 165 -8.66 13.22 -10.73
CA ASP A 165 -7.50 13.78 -11.45
C ASP A 165 -6.65 12.71 -12.14
N LEU A 166 -6.51 11.52 -11.55
CA LEU A 166 -5.81 10.40 -12.18
C LEU A 166 -6.57 9.79 -13.37
N THR A 167 -7.89 10.04 -13.49
CA THR A 167 -8.76 9.49 -14.54
C THR A 167 -9.43 10.52 -15.43
N ARG A 168 -9.24 11.82 -15.17
CA ARG A 168 -9.79 12.91 -15.97
C ARG A 168 -9.17 12.88 -17.38
N PRO A 169 -9.98 12.86 -18.45
CA PRO A 169 -9.46 12.86 -19.83
C PRO A 169 -8.94 14.23 -20.30
N ILE A 170 -8.72 15.19 -19.39
CA ILE A 170 -8.32 16.56 -19.71
C ILE A 170 -6.79 16.65 -19.71
N GLU A 171 -6.22 16.79 -20.91
CA GLU A 171 -4.80 17.07 -21.18
C GLU A 171 -3.79 16.31 -20.30
N ILE A 172 -3.86 14.97 -20.31
CA ILE A 172 -2.76 14.15 -19.79
C ILE A 172 -1.48 14.54 -20.55
N LEU A 173 -0.57 15.16 -19.79
CA LEU A 173 0.62 15.92 -20.18
C LEU A 173 1.37 15.49 -21.45
N LYS A 174 1.94 16.48 -22.16
CA LYS A 174 2.93 16.34 -23.25
C LYS A 174 4.18 15.54 -22.81
N PHE A 175 4.07 14.22 -22.73
CA PHE A 175 5.24 13.33 -22.74
C PHE A 175 5.75 13.22 -24.18
N GLY A 176 6.63 14.15 -24.57
CA GLY A 176 7.36 14.08 -25.84
C GLY A 176 6.46 13.94 -27.09
N TYR A 177 5.68 14.99 -27.36
CA TYR A 177 4.84 15.19 -28.57
C TYR A 177 3.46 14.52 -28.65
N ILE A 178 3.07 13.61 -27.75
CA ILE A 178 1.72 13.01 -27.79
C ILE A 178 0.75 13.81 -26.91
N LYS A 179 -0.31 14.35 -27.51
CA LYS A 179 -1.49 14.89 -26.80
C LYS A 179 -2.55 13.79 -26.75
N LEU A 180 -2.82 13.26 -25.55
CA LEU A 180 -3.95 12.35 -25.33
C LEU A 180 -5.24 13.16 -25.44
N MET A 181 -5.94 13.03 -26.58
CA MET A 181 -7.28 13.59 -26.77
C MET A 181 -8.32 12.73 -26.04
N VAL A 182 -9.40 13.36 -25.59
CA VAL A 182 -10.55 12.75 -24.87
C VAL A 182 -11.10 11.51 -25.59
N GLU A 183 -10.98 11.47 -26.91
CA GLU A 183 -11.49 10.42 -27.80
C GLU A 183 -10.67 9.11 -27.81
N THR A 184 -9.52 9.05 -27.12
CA THR A 184 -8.55 7.94 -27.26
C THR A 184 -8.71 6.78 -26.27
N ILE A 185 -9.38 6.99 -25.14
CA ILE A 185 -9.64 5.98 -24.09
C ILE A 185 -11.12 6.03 -23.71
N SER A 186 -11.80 4.89 -23.78
CA SER A 186 -13.22 4.79 -23.46
C SER A 186 -13.55 5.28 -22.04
N PRO A 187 -14.64 6.05 -21.86
CA PRO A 187 -15.17 6.42 -20.54
C PRO A 187 -15.42 5.22 -19.61
N LYS A 188 -15.76 4.03 -20.14
CA LYS A 188 -15.92 2.81 -19.33
C LYS A 188 -14.62 2.41 -18.63
N ILE A 189 -13.48 2.54 -19.33
CA ILE A 189 -12.16 2.25 -18.74
C ILE A 189 -11.80 3.31 -17.70
N LEU A 190 -12.12 4.58 -17.95
CA LEU A 190 -11.85 5.67 -17.02
C LEU A 190 -12.65 5.54 -15.71
N ASP A 191 -13.96 5.22 -15.77
CA ASP A 191 -14.76 4.99 -14.56
C ASP A 191 -14.29 3.75 -13.79
N ALA A 192 -13.93 2.66 -14.48
CA ALA A 192 -13.35 1.48 -13.85
C ALA A 192 -12.03 1.76 -13.12
N TYR A 193 -11.14 2.56 -13.70
CA TYR A 193 -9.93 3.02 -13.02
C TYR A 193 -10.25 3.99 -11.88
N TYR A 194 -11.27 4.85 -12.00
CA TYR A 194 -11.68 5.77 -10.94
C TYR A 194 -12.16 5.00 -9.72
N ASN A 195 -13.07 4.04 -9.93
CA ASN A 195 -13.62 3.16 -8.91
C ASN A 195 -12.50 2.37 -8.22
N PHE A 196 -11.59 1.76 -8.99
CA PHE A 196 -10.44 1.01 -8.47
C PHE A 196 -9.48 1.88 -7.64
N LEU A 197 -9.11 3.07 -8.14
CA LEU A 197 -8.20 3.97 -7.45
C LEU A 197 -8.82 4.53 -6.16
N ASN A 198 -10.12 4.86 -6.17
CA ASN A 198 -10.85 5.31 -4.99
C ASN A 198 -10.82 4.25 -3.88
N ILE A 199 -11.13 3.00 -4.22
CA ILE A 199 -11.02 1.85 -3.31
C ILE A 199 -9.61 1.70 -2.76
N LYS A 200 -8.61 1.74 -3.63
CA LYS A 200 -7.21 1.53 -3.27
C LYS A 200 -6.66 2.63 -2.35
N LEU A 201 -7.01 3.89 -2.59
CA LEU A 201 -6.66 5.01 -1.73
C LEU A 201 -7.37 4.91 -0.36
N HIS A 202 -8.65 4.52 -0.34
CA HIS A 202 -9.37 4.26 0.92
C HIS A 202 -8.74 3.12 1.74
N LEU A 203 -8.34 2.01 1.11
CA LEU A 203 -7.66 0.90 1.79
C LEU A 203 -6.34 1.33 2.45
N ASP A 204 -5.55 2.20 1.79
CA ASP A 204 -4.35 2.75 2.42
C ASP A 204 -4.72 3.70 3.55
N SER A 205 -5.62 4.68 3.33
CA SER A 205 -5.98 5.67 4.35
C SER A 205 -6.57 5.05 5.61
N MET A 206 -7.41 4.02 5.51
CA MET A 206 -7.91 3.25 6.66
C MET A 206 -6.75 2.64 7.46
N THR A 207 -5.78 2.04 6.76
CA THR A 207 -4.56 1.49 7.37
C THR A 207 -3.73 2.59 8.07
N GLN A 208 -3.56 3.75 7.42
CA GLN A 208 -2.83 4.88 8.01
C GLN A 208 -3.53 5.45 9.25
N VAL A 209 -4.85 5.61 9.21
CA VAL A 209 -5.66 6.09 10.35
C VAL A 209 -5.53 5.14 11.54
N ILE A 210 -5.65 3.83 11.29
CA ILE A 210 -5.47 2.79 12.33
C ILE A 210 -4.09 2.89 13.00
N ILE A 211 -3.02 3.12 12.22
CA ILE A 211 -1.64 3.18 12.72
C ILE A 211 -1.34 4.52 13.44
N TYR A 212 -1.72 5.65 12.84
CA TYR A 212 -1.28 6.98 13.27
C TYR A 212 -2.24 7.71 14.20
N ASP A 213 -3.54 7.44 14.11
CA ASP A 213 -4.54 8.02 15.00
C ASP A 213 -4.96 7.04 16.09
N LEU A 214 -5.41 5.82 15.72
CA LEU A 214 -6.13 4.91 16.62
C LEU A 214 -5.24 4.19 17.63
N LEU A 215 -4.31 3.38 17.13
CA LEU A 215 -3.45 2.53 17.96
C LEU A 215 -2.12 3.23 18.26
N ASN A 216 -2.20 4.54 18.51
CA ASN A 216 -1.05 5.41 18.73
C ASN A 216 -0.65 5.46 20.22
N GLU A 217 0.66 5.48 20.48
CA GLU A 217 1.30 5.49 21.79
C GLU A 217 0.88 6.64 22.72
N LYS A 218 0.34 7.74 22.19
CA LYS A 218 -0.15 8.87 22.99
C LYS A 218 -1.38 8.51 23.83
N PHE A 219 -2.18 7.56 23.39
CA PHE A 219 -3.34 7.09 24.14
C PHE A 219 -2.90 6.08 25.20
N LYS A 220 -3.45 6.22 26.42
CA LYS A 220 -3.28 5.19 27.46
C LYS A 220 -3.86 3.87 26.97
N LYS A 221 -3.35 2.76 27.50
CA LYS A 221 -3.71 1.41 27.04
C LYS A 221 -5.22 1.16 27.07
N GLU A 222 -5.88 1.57 28.15
CA GLU A 222 -7.33 1.39 28.34
C GLU A 222 -8.13 2.09 27.24
N VAL A 223 -7.67 3.27 26.78
CA VAL A 223 -8.29 4.00 25.67
C VAL A 223 -8.05 3.27 24.35
N ARG A 224 -6.83 2.78 24.08
CA ARG A 224 -6.54 2.00 22.87
C ARG A 224 -7.32 0.69 22.81
N ASP A 225 -7.51 0.04 23.95
CA ASP A 225 -8.30 -1.20 24.08
C ASP A 225 -9.77 -0.98 23.71
N ILE A 226 -10.37 0.14 24.15
CA ILE A 226 -11.73 0.55 23.77
C ILE A 226 -11.80 0.86 22.27
N ILE A 227 -10.88 1.68 21.75
CA ILE A 227 -10.81 2.07 20.33
C ILE A 227 -10.69 0.83 19.42
N TYR A 228 -9.78 -0.09 19.77
CA TYR A 228 -9.60 -1.36 19.06
C TYR A 228 -10.91 -2.17 19.03
N THR A 229 -11.59 -2.28 20.18
CA THR A 229 -12.82 -3.08 20.32
C THR A 229 -13.98 -2.49 19.50
N GLU A 230 -14.17 -1.16 19.51
CA GLU A 230 -15.20 -0.51 18.69
C GLU A 230 -14.98 -0.71 17.19
N ILE A 231 -13.74 -0.57 16.71
CA ILE A 231 -13.42 -0.71 15.29
C ILE A 231 -13.48 -2.17 14.84
N PHE A 232 -13.01 -3.10 15.68
CA PHE A 232 -13.14 -4.53 15.42
C PHE A 232 -14.62 -4.95 15.34
N GLY A 233 -15.45 -4.49 16.28
CA GLY A 233 -16.90 -4.72 16.28
C GLY A 233 -17.57 -4.20 15.01
N PHE A 234 -17.30 -2.95 14.62
CA PHE A 234 -17.80 -2.38 13.36
C PHE A 234 -17.45 -3.24 12.13
N LEU A 235 -16.19 -3.71 12.03
CA LEU A 235 -15.75 -4.50 10.88
C LEU A 235 -16.42 -5.89 10.84
N GLU A 236 -16.58 -6.55 11.99
CA GLU A 236 -17.31 -7.83 12.07
C GLU A 236 -18.80 -7.66 11.73
N ASP A 237 -19.47 -6.66 12.32
CA ASP A 237 -20.88 -6.37 12.06
C ASP A 237 -21.13 -6.05 10.58
N TYR A 238 -20.24 -5.26 9.95
CA TYR A 238 -20.32 -4.94 8.53
C TYR A 238 -20.07 -6.18 7.65
N TYR A 239 -19.11 -7.04 8.00
CA TYR A 239 -18.85 -8.29 7.29
C TYR A 239 -20.05 -9.27 7.39
N ILE A 240 -20.68 -9.37 8.56
CA ILE A 240 -21.90 -10.17 8.77
C ILE A 240 -23.09 -9.58 7.98
N TYR A 241 -23.21 -8.25 7.94
CA TYR A 241 -24.20 -7.56 7.12
C TYR A 241 -24.03 -7.89 5.63
N LEU A 242 -22.80 -7.81 5.10
CA LEU A 242 -22.52 -8.12 3.69
C LEU A 242 -22.91 -9.54 3.32
N LYS A 243 -22.55 -10.54 4.15
CA LYS A 243 -22.97 -11.93 3.90
C LYS A 243 -24.48 -12.09 3.81
N LYS A 244 -25.23 -11.46 4.72
CA LYS A 244 -26.71 -11.48 4.71
C LYS A 244 -27.31 -10.71 3.53
N TYR A 245 -26.63 -9.67 3.05
CA TYR A 245 -27.03 -8.88 1.89
C TYR A 245 -26.85 -9.66 0.59
N PHE A 246 -25.69 -10.28 0.38
CA PHE A 246 -25.36 -11.03 -0.84
C PHE A 246 -26.10 -12.37 -0.96
N GLN A 247 -26.44 -13.03 0.15
CA GLN A 247 -27.32 -14.21 0.15
C GLN A 247 -28.69 -14.00 -0.52
N LYS A 248 -29.12 -12.75 -0.74
CA LYS A 248 -30.44 -12.39 -1.27
C LYS A 248 -30.43 -11.78 -2.67
N LYS A 249 -29.29 -11.81 -3.37
CA LYS A 249 -29.08 -11.03 -4.59
C LYS A 249 -28.36 -11.84 -5.67
N SER A 250 -28.86 -11.81 -6.91
CA SER A 250 -28.09 -12.20 -8.10
C SER A 250 -27.14 -11.08 -8.52
N ILE A 251 -26.00 -11.46 -9.12
CA ILE A 251 -24.75 -10.70 -9.17
C ILE A 251 -24.05 -11.17 -10.46
N ARG A 252 -24.10 -10.48 -11.62
CA ARG A 252 -24.00 -9.03 -11.94
C ARG A 252 -24.59 -8.73 -13.33
N ASN A 253 -24.80 -7.44 -13.64
CA ASN A 253 -25.09 -6.97 -15.02
C ASN A 253 -23.87 -6.31 -15.70
N SER A 254 -23.51 -6.81 -16.90
CA SER A 254 -22.82 -6.10 -17.97
C SER A 254 -22.85 -6.96 -19.24
N ASP A 255 -23.13 -6.37 -20.41
CA ASP A 255 -23.24 -7.09 -21.70
C ASP A 255 -21.86 -7.55 -22.27
N ASN A 256 -20.79 -7.61 -21.47
CA ASN A 256 -19.43 -7.80 -21.96
C ASN A 256 -18.50 -8.52 -20.99
N ILE A 257 -18.65 -9.85 -20.95
CA ILE A 257 -17.85 -10.77 -20.13
C ILE A 257 -16.32 -10.55 -20.21
N PHE A 258 -15.78 -10.05 -21.34
CA PHE A 258 -14.35 -9.75 -21.49
C PHE A 258 -13.93 -8.50 -20.71
N PHE A 259 -14.76 -7.45 -20.70
CA PHE A 259 -14.50 -6.26 -19.90
C PHE A 259 -14.71 -6.51 -18.41
N ASP A 260 -15.74 -7.28 -18.04
CA ASP A 260 -15.95 -7.71 -16.66
C ASP A 260 -14.79 -8.55 -16.14
N PHE A 261 -14.23 -9.44 -16.97
CA PHE A 261 -13.05 -10.21 -16.59
C PHE A 261 -11.78 -9.35 -16.47
N PHE A 262 -11.62 -8.31 -17.31
CA PHE A 262 -10.57 -7.30 -17.15
C PHE A 262 -10.68 -6.54 -15.81
N ILE A 263 -11.89 -6.10 -15.44
CA ILE A 263 -12.15 -5.44 -14.15
C ILE A 263 -11.86 -6.41 -13.00
N PHE A 264 -12.36 -7.65 -13.10
CA PHE A 264 -12.13 -8.71 -12.12
C PHE A 264 -10.63 -8.92 -11.87
N LEU A 265 -9.81 -9.07 -12.92
CA LEU A 265 -8.36 -9.25 -12.79
C LEU A 265 -7.65 -8.02 -12.19
N THR A 266 -8.20 -6.82 -12.36
CA THR A 266 -7.63 -5.60 -11.79
C THR A 266 -7.82 -5.53 -10.27
N TYR A 267 -9.03 -5.84 -9.77
CA TYR A 267 -9.27 -5.95 -8.34
C TYR A 267 -8.61 -7.19 -7.71
N HIS A 268 -8.66 -8.34 -8.38
CA HIS A 268 -7.99 -9.57 -7.93
C HIS A 268 -6.48 -9.37 -7.80
N ASP A 269 -5.86 -8.57 -8.68
CA ASP A 269 -4.43 -8.25 -8.56
C ASP A 269 -4.10 -7.56 -7.23
N GLU A 270 -4.91 -6.59 -6.81
CA GLU A 270 -4.75 -5.85 -5.56
C GLU A 270 -5.12 -6.71 -4.33
N ILE A 271 -6.13 -7.57 -4.41
CA ILE A 271 -6.48 -8.51 -3.34
C ILE A 271 -5.29 -9.44 -3.01
N GLU A 272 -4.66 -10.04 -4.03
CA GLU A 272 -3.49 -10.90 -3.80
C GLU A 272 -2.26 -10.09 -3.33
N ASN A 273 -2.10 -8.85 -3.79
CA ASN A 273 -1.06 -7.93 -3.30
C ASN A 273 -1.20 -7.67 -1.78
N LEU A 274 -2.44 -7.49 -1.30
CA LEU A 274 -2.77 -7.30 0.11
C LEU A 274 -2.63 -8.59 0.93
N LYS A 275 -3.09 -9.75 0.41
CA LYS A 275 -2.86 -11.06 1.05
C LYS A 275 -1.36 -11.34 1.26
N GLU A 276 -0.54 -11.06 0.25
CA GLU A 276 0.91 -11.24 0.34
C GLU A 276 1.55 -10.32 1.39
N LYS A 277 1.10 -9.05 1.48
CA LYS A 277 1.50 -8.10 2.53
C LYS A 277 1.13 -8.64 3.92
N LEU A 278 -0.09 -9.13 4.11
CA LEU A 278 -0.57 -9.65 5.39
C LEU A 278 0.14 -10.94 5.78
N LYS A 279 0.40 -11.87 4.85
CA LYS A 279 1.17 -13.09 5.09
C LYS A 279 2.58 -12.78 5.61
N ILE A 280 3.26 -11.79 5.03
CA ILE A 280 4.57 -11.31 5.50
C ILE A 280 4.44 -10.74 6.93
N LYS A 281 3.33 -10.04 7.23
CA LYS A 281 3.05 -9.49 8.57
C LYS A 281 2.75 -10.58 9.61
N GLU A 282 1.99 -11.61 9.25
CA GLU A 282 1.76 -12.81 10.10
C GLU A 282 3.05 -13.56 10.42
N GLU A 283 3.95 -13.71 9.44
CA GLU A 283 5.25 -14.33 9.63
C GLU A 283 6.10 -13.50 10.62
N ILE A 284 6.13 -12.18 10.44
CA ILE A 284 6.87 -11.25 11.30
C ILE A 284 6.29 -11.11 12.71
N CYS A 285 4.97 -11.28 12.89
CA CYS A 285 4.35 -11.33 14.22
C CYS A 285 5.00 -12.41 15.11
N LYS A 286 5.34 -13.58 14.55
CA LYS A 286 5.92 -14.73 15.27
C LYS A 286 7.40 -14.58 15.66
N ILE A 287 8.03 -13.43 15.37
CA ILE A 287 9.46 -13.19 15.59
C ILE A 287 9.70 -12.50 16.94
N ASN A 288 10.41 -13.17 17.85
CA ASN A 288 10.58 -12.71 19.24
C ASN A 288 11.87 -11.92 19.50
N TYR A 289 12.79 -11.78 18.53
CA TYR A 289 14.04 -11.03 18.77
C TYR A 289 13.81 -9.51 18.94
N PHE A 290 12.64 -8.99 18.59
CA PHE A 290 12.30 -7.57 18.75
C PHE A 290 12.30 -7.14 20.22
N ASP A 291 11.96 -8.05 21.13
CA ASP A 291 11.99 -7.89 22.58
C ASP A 291 13.38 -7.47 23.11
N GLN A 292 14.44 -7.77 22.34
CA GLN A 292 15.83 -7.48 22.68
C GLN A 292 16.30 -6.09 22.20
N ILE A 293 15.53 -5.43 21.33
CA ILE A 293 15.89 -4.11 20.78
C ILE A 293 15.49 -3.03 21.77
N LYS A 294 16.42 -2.63 22.65
CA LYS A 294 16.16 -1.55 23.61
C LYS A 294 15.77 -0.25 22.89
N PRO A 295 14.67 0.42 23.31
CA PRO A 295 14.29 1.74 22.82
C PRO A 295 15.46 2.73 22.92
N LEU A 296 15.59 3.62 21.93
CA LEU A 296 16.50 4.76 22.04
C LEU A 296 15.91 5.81 22.97
N ASP A 297 16.76 6.50 23.74
CA ASP A 297 16.31 7.71 24.43
C ASP A 297 15.93 8.80 23.40
N LYS A 298 14.88 9.56 23.71
CA LYS A 298 14.35 10.55 22.77
C LYS A 298 15.36 11.66 22.44
N TYR A 299 16.26 12.01 23.36
CA TYR A 299 17.21 13.11 23.15
C TYR A 299 18.30 12.72 22.14
N THR A 300 18.84 11.51 22.22
CA THR A 300 19.76 10.96 21.19
C THR A 300 19.07 10.83 19.83
N GLN A 301 17.78 10.44 19.81
CA GLN A 301 16.98 10.46 18.57
C GLN A 301 16.89 11.89 18.01
N PHE A 302 16.66 12.88 18.87
CA PHE A 302 16.53 14.27 18.47
C PHE A 302 17.85 14.87 17.95
N GLU A 303 18.98 14.70 18.67
CA GLU A 303 20.31 15.15 18.22
C GLU A 303 20.67 14.58 16.83
N TYR A 304 20.40 13.29 16.59
CA TYR A 304 20.64 12.66 15.28
C TYR A 304 19.76 13.26 14.16
N ALA A 305 18.47 13.47 14.44
CA ALA A 305 17.54 14.02 13.47
C ALA A 305 17.88 15.47 13.09
N ILE A 306 18.37 16.25 14.06
CA ILE A 306 18.94 17.59 13.84
C ILE A 306 20.19 17.49 12.97
N GLU A 307 21.17 16.64 13.32
CA GLU A 307 22.40 16.48 12.55
C GLU A 307 22.15 16.12 11.09
N LYS A 308 21.28 15.14 10.83
CA LYS A 308 20.91 14.75 9.46
C LYS A 308 20.19 15.87 8.73
N SER A 309 19.36 16.64 9.41
CA SER A 309 18.72 17.81 8.80
C SER A 309 19.74 18.87 8.40
N ILE A 310 20.66 19.25 9.29
CA ILE A 310 21.72 20.23 9.02
C ILE A 310 22.61 19.78 7.86
N ASN A 311 22.97 18.50 7.80
CA ASN A 311 23.83 17.99 6.73
C ASN A 311 23.13 17.98 5.36
N ASN A 312 21.81 17.73 5.31
CA ASN A 312 21.05 17.79 4.06
C ASN A 312 20.84 19.25 3.57
N LEU A 313 20.86 20.27 4.45
CA LEU A 313 20.82 21.70 4.04
C LEU A 313 21.95 22.06 3.07
N LYS A 314 23.13 21.42 3.22
CA LYS A 314 24.32 21.74 2.40
C LYS A 314 24.18 21.33 0.93
N GLN A 315 23.04 20.76 0.53
CA GLN A 315 22.80 20.22 -0.81
C GLN A 315 21.59 20.85 -1.53
N ILE A 316 20.80 21.73 -0.89
CA ILE A 316 19.53 22.26 -1.42
C ILE A 316 19.46 23.78 -1.21
N SER A 317 18.95 24.51 -2.22
CA SER A 317 18.94 25.98 -2.28
C SER A 317 17.58 26.64 -2.06
N SER A 318 16.63 25.96 -1.40
CA SER A 318 15.26 26.44 -1.14
C SER A 318 15.08 26.94 0.29
N ASN A 319 14.16 27.88 0.49
CA ASN A 319 13.88 28.45 1.81
C ASN A 319 12.95 27.56 2.68
N TYR A 320 12.21 26.63 2.07
CA TYR A 320 11.27 25.76 2.80
C TYR A 320 11.86 24.37 3.11
N SER A 321 12.82 23.89 2.33
CA SER A 321 13.62 22.68 2.66
C SER A 321 14.34 22.79 4.02
N ASN A 322 14.47 24.01 4.53
CA ASN A 322 15.22 24.37 5.73
C ASN A 322 14.35 24.39 7.00
N ARG A 323 13.13 23.83 6.95
CA ARG A 323 12.20 23.73 8.09
C ARG A 323 11.81 22.28 8.40
N ILE A 324 11.58 21.98 9.67
CA ILE A 324 11.06 20.68 10.14
C ILE A 324 9.76 20.92 10.89
N PHE A 325 8.77 20.05 10.65
CA PHE A 325 7.51 20.08 11.37
C PHE A 325 7.63 19.44 12.77
N ILE A 326 7.06 20.11 13.78
CA ILE A 326 7.15 19.78 15.22
C ILE A 326 6.69 18.37 15.58
N SER A 327 5.85 17.72 14.76
CA SER A 327 5.28 16.40 15.06
C SER A 327 6.28 15.27 15.28
N ASN A 328 7.53 15.45 14.86
CA ASN A 328 8.61 14.50 15.08
C ASN A 328 9.24 14.60 16.48
N PHE A 329 8.95 15.69 17.20
CA PHE A 329 9.63 16.14 18.42
C PHE A 329 8.65 16.77 19.43
N GLU A 330 7.36 16.42 19.38
CA GLU A 330 6.33 17.00 20.26
C GLU A 330 6.49 16.58 21.74
N GLU A 331 7.46 15.71 22.05
CA GLU A 331 7.90 15.38 23.39
C GLU A 331 8.83 16.42 24.04
N PHE A 332 9.30 17.44 23.29
CA PHE A 332 10.25 18.45 23.75
C PHE A 332 9.59 19.84 23.87
N PRO A 333 9.19 20.28 25.08
CA PRO A 333 8.46 21.53 25.26
C PRO A 333 9.23 22.78 24.83
N GLU A 334 10.57 22.76 24.94
CA GLU A 334 11.44 23.89 24.57
C GLU A 334 11.31 24.27 23.07
N LEU A 335 10.84 23.34 22.23
CA LEU A 335 10.69 23.57 20.79
C LEU A 335 9.44 24.37 20.44
N PHE A 336 8.47 24.47 21.35
CA PHE A 336 7.20 25.18 21.11
C PHE A 336 7.38 26.71 21.08
N ASP A 337 8.52 27.22 21.55
CA ASP A 337 8.91 28.63 21.43
C ASP A 337 9.67 28.94 20.13
N LEU A 338 10.15 27.91 19.42
CA LEU A 338 10.96 28.05 18.20
C LEU A 338 10.17 27.85 16.91
N MET A 339 9.03 27.16 17.00
CA MET A 339 8.14 26.91 15.87
C MET A 339 7.33 28.14 15.48
N ASP A 340 7.04 28.25 14.18
CA ASP A 340 6.08 29.22 13.65
C ASP A 340 4.63 28.80 13.92
N GLU A 341 3.70 29.67 13.52
CA GLU A 341 2.25 29.49 13.70
C GLU A 341 1.64 28.26 13.00
N ASN A 342 2.41 27.62 12.11
CA ASN A 342 2.06 26.38 11.39
C ASN A 342 2.76 25.14 11.99
N GLY A 343 3.50 25.30 13.11
CA GLY A 343 4.26 24.22 13.74
C GLY A 343 5.58 23.88 13.05
N LEU A 344 6.13 24.76 12.20
CA LEU A 344 7.41 24.54 11.52
C LEU A 344 8.57 25.24 12.27
N ILE A 345 9.68 24.53 12.47
CA ILE A 345 10.91 25.09 13.07
C ILE A 345 12.00 25.15 12.00
N GLU A 346 12.68 26.29 11.90
CA GLU A 346 13.87 26.44 11.07
C GLU A 346 15.03 25.60 11.61
N VAL A 347 15.67 24.80 10.76
CA VAL A 347 16.76 23.88 11.14
C VAL A 347 17.92 24.63 11.81
N GLU A 348 18.14 25.90 11.46
CA GLU A 348 19.14 26.76 12.09
C GLU A 348 18.87 26.96 13.60
N LYS A 349 17.61 27.17 13.99
CA LYS A 349 17.21 27.30 15.41
C LYS A 349 17.41 26.01 16.20
N LEU A 350 17.43 24.85 15.52
CA LEU A 350 17.66 23.56 16.16
C LEU A 350 19.14 23.28 16.44
N LYS A 351 20.08 24.04 15.87
CA LYS A 351 21.53 23.86 16.12
C LYS A 351 21.91 24.00 17.58
N SER A 352 21.22 24.83 18.35
CA SER A 352 21.45 25.04 19.79
C SER A 352 21.23 23.78 20.65
N PHE A 353 20.42 22.82 20.17
CA PHE A 353 20.17 21.55 20.86
C PHE A 353 21.23 20.50 20.55
N LYS A 354 22.02 20.69 19.48
CA LYS A 354 23.09 19.77 19.09
C LYS A 354 24.35 20.08 19.90
N LYS A 355 24.63 19.28 20.93
CA LYS A 355 25.79 19.52 21.81
C LYS A 355 27.11 19.03 21.22
N LYS A 356 27.09 17.93 20.45
CA LYS A 356 28.26 17.33 19.76
C LYS A 356 27.83 16.61 18.48
N ASP A 357 28.76 16.43 17.55
CA ASP A 357 28.57 15.54 16.39
C ASP A 357 28.50 14.07 16.83
N LEU A 358 27.60 13.30 16.21
CA LEU A 358 27.47 11.88 16.53
C LEU A 358 28.56 11.07 15.81
N SER A 359 29.65 10.77 16.52
CA SER A 359 30.75 10.00 15.95
C SER A 359 30.31 8.61 15.47
N LYS A 360 30.95 8.09 14.43
CA LYS A 360 30.69 6.74 13.88
C LYS A 360 30.74 5.65 14.95
N THR A 361 31.65 5.76 15.91
CA THR A 361 31.77 4.84 17.05
C THR A 361 30.55 4.93 17.97
N LYS A 362 30.06 6.15 18.29
CA LYS A 362 28.86 6.36 19.11
C LYS A 362 27.60 5.85 18.40
N GLU A 363 27.47 6.07 17.09
CA GLU A 363 26.35 5.54 16.29
C GLU A 363 26.36 4.00 16.22
N ASN A 364 27.54 3.38 16.05
CA ASN A 364 27.69 1.92 16.11
C ASN A 364 27.36 1.36 17.51
N GLU A 365 27.80 2.04 18.57
CA GLU A 365 27.50 1.68 19.96
C GLU A 365 25.98 1.77 20.23
N ILE A 366 25.29 2.78 19.71
CA ILE A 366 23.82 2.90 19.78
C ILE A 366 23.09 1.76 19.04
N ILE A 367 23.56 1.39 17.85
CA ILE A 367 22.89 0.42 16.96
C ILE A 367 23.10 -1.02 17.42
N TYR A 368 24.32 -1.37 17.84
CA TYR A 368 24.74 -2.74 18.16
C TYR A 368 25.05 -3.00 19.64
N GLU A 369 24.98 -1.98 20.49
CA GLU A 369 25.35 -2.04 21.92
C GLU A 369 26.82 -2.49 22.12
N LYS A 370 27.69 -2.13 21.16
CA LYS A 370 29.10 -2.54 21.09
C LYS A 370 30.00 -1.38 20.63
N LYS A 371 31.09 -1.13 21.35
CA LYS A 371 32.11 -0.11 20.99
C LYS A 371 32.92 -0.47 19.74
N LYS A 372 33.20 -1.77 19.50
CA LYS A 372 33.92 -2.21 18.31
C LYS A 372 33.01 -2.10 17.09
N ILE A 373 33.45 -1.35 16.09
CA ILE A 373 32.74 -1.20 14.82
C ILE A 373 32.73 -2.56 14.08
N LYS A 374 31.56 -3.00 13.60
CA LYS A 374 31.46 -4.21 12.76
C LYS A 374 32.07 -3.94 11.38
N ASN A 375 32.87 -4.87 10.86
CA ASN A 375 33.55 -4.74 9.55
C ASN A 375 32.59 -4.41 8.38
N ASN A 376 31.35 -4.91 8.42
CA ASN A 376 30.34 -4.68 7.38
C ASN A 376 29.34 -3.56 7.70
N TYR A 377 29.52 -2.81 8.79
CA TYR A 377 28.56 -1.80 9.26
C TYR A 377 28.25 -0.76 8.18
N ASP A 378 29.28 -0.16 7.56
CA ASP A 378 29.09 0.87 6.54
C ASP A 378 28.30 0.33 5.35
N ARG A 379 28.65 -0.85 4.84
CA ARG A 379 27.96 -1.48 3.70
C ARG A 379 26.49 -1.79 3.98
N ILE A 380 26.16 -2.23 5.21
CA ILE A 380 24.76 -2.48 5.62
C ILE A 380 24.01 -1.16 5.77
N LYS A 381 24.64 -0.17 6.40
CA LYS A 381 24.08 1.16 6.63
C LYS A 381 23.82 1.92 5.33
N GLU A 382 24.77 1.94 4.41
CA GLU A 382 24.62 2.54 3.08
C GLU A 382 23.49 1.87 2.30
N ALA A 383 23.46 0.52 2.30
CA ALA A 383 22.38 -0.25 1.67
C ALA A 383 20.99 0.09 2.23
N LEU A 384 20.92 0.31 3.54
CA LEU A 384 19.70 0.72 4.23
C LEU A 384 19.32 2.17 3.98
N LEU A 385 20.25 3.12 4.05
CA LEU A 385 19.96 4.52 3.80
C LEU A 385 19.52 4.74 2.35
N ASP A 386 20.13 4.06 1.39
CA ASP A 386 19.72 4.06 -0.01
C ASP A 386 18.32 3.44 -0.24
N PHE A 387 17.95 2.41 0.53
CA PHE A 387 16.57 1.90 0.57
C PHE A 387 15.59 2.91 1.21
N ILE A 388 15.94 3.46 2.38
CA ILE A 388 15.12 4.37 3.18
C ILE A 388 14.83 5.66 2.40
N LYS A 389 15.84 6.26 1.76
CA LYS A 389 15.70 7.47 0.94
C LYS A 389 14.66 7.37 -0.18
N LYS A 390 14.42 6.16 -0.71
CA LYS A 390 13.43 5.93 -1.77
C LYS A 390 12.01 5.71 -1.21
N TYR A 391 11.85 5.69 0.11
CA TYR A 391 10.65 5.28 0.81
C TYR A 391 10.10 6.44 1.68
N PRO A 392 9.16 7.27 1.16
CA PRO A 392 8.81 8.58 1.77
C PRO A 392 8.22 8.51 3.19
N ILE A 393 7.63 7.36 3.56
CA ILE A 393 7.16 7.08 4.93
C ILE A 393 8.33 6.91 5.92
N ILE A 394 9.47 6.37 5.47
CA ILE A 394 10.60 5.98 6.32
C ILE A 394 11.63 7.10 6.31
N ASN A 395 11.76 7.81 7.42
CA ASN A 395 12.63 8.98 7.52
C ASN A 395 14.08 8.56 7.86
N GLU A 396 15.06 8.85 6.99
CA GLU A 396 16.50 8.60 7.25
C GLU A 396 17.06 9.38 8.46
N LYS A 397 16.36 10.42 8.89
CA LYS A 397 16.67 11.21 10.09
C LYS A 397 16.28 10.48 11.38
N ASN A 398 15.63 9.32 11.29
CA ASN A 398 15.21 8.51 12.43
C ASN A 398 16.24 7.40 12.73
N LEU A 399 16.98 7.55 13.83
CA LEU A 399 18.04 6.63 14.27
C LEU A 399 17.45 5.34 14.83
N GLN A 400 16.29 5.39 15.48
CA GLN A 400 15.57 4.19 15.90
C GLN A 400 15.15 3.34 14.70
N ILE A 401 14.67 3.95 13.62
CA ILE A 401 14.37 3.26 12.36
C ILE A 401 15.63 2.58 11.83
N LEU A 402 16.78 3.26 11.81
CA LEU A 402 18.04 2.66 11.39
C LEU A 402 18.49 1.51 12.31
N LYS A 403 18.39 1.67 13.64
CA LYS A 403 18.67 0.63 14.65
C LYS A 403 17.78 -0.59 14.44
N ALA A 404 16.46 -0.40 14.34
CA ALA A 404 15.49 -1.46 14.10
C ALA A 404 15.72 -2.14 12.75
N SER A 405 16.02 -1.39 11.69
CA SER A 405 16.31 -1.93 10.35
C SER A 405 17.54 -2.84 10.37
N ILE A 406 18.64 -2.40 10.98
CA ILE A 406 19.89 -3.17 11.05
C ILE A 406 19.68 -4.43 11.88
N ASN A 407 19.11 -4.30 13.08
CA ASN A 407 18.86 -5.44 13.96
C ASN A 407 17.88 -6.44 13.32
N ALA A 408 16.84 -5.98 12.65
CA ALA A 408 15.92 -6.88 11.95
C ALA A 408 16.61 -7.60 10.78
N ILE A 409 17.35 -6.90 9.92
CA ILE A 409 18.02 -7.54 8.77
C ILE A 409 19.03 -8.60 9.21
N GLU A 410 19.85 -8.30 10.22
CA GLU A 410 20.90 -9.22 10.67
C GLU A 410 20.36 -10.45 11.40
N ASN A 411 19.27 -10.31 12.16
CA ASN A 411 18.66 -11.41 12.92
C ASN A 411 17.51 -12.11 12.17
N TYR A 412 17.11 -11.65 10.97
CA TYR A 412 16.10 -12.32 10.17
C TYR A 412 16.66 -13.59 9.50
N GLU A 413 16.46 -14.72 10.18
CA GLU A 413 16.99 -16.01 9.75
C GLU A 413 16.22 -16.66 8.61
N THR A 414 14.91 -16.38 8.48
CA THR A 414 14.05 -17.05 7.51
C THR A 414 14.49 -16.77 6.07
N VAL A 415 14.43 -17.82 5.25
CA VAL A 415 14.80 -17.76 3.83
C VAL A 415 13.64 -17.18 3.02
N ILE A 416 13.89 -16.07 2.33
CA ILE A 416 12.88 -15.38 1.53
C ILE A 416 12.72 -16.08 0.18
N MET A 417 11.51 -16.60 -0.07
CA MET A 417 11.08 -17.06 -1.39
C MET A 417 10.63 -15.86 -2.25
N PRO A 418 10.82 -15.89 -3.58
CA PRO A 418 11.37 -16.98 -4.39
C PRO A 418 12.92 -17.04 -4.40
N PHE A 419 13.61 -16.05 -3.82
CA PHE A 419 15.07 -15.89 -3.97
C PHE A 419 15.93 -16.96 -3.30
N ARG A 420 15.37 -17.72 -2.34
CA ARG A 420 16.09 -18.73 -1.54
C ARG A 420 17.32 -18.16 -0.82
N LYS A 421 17.25 -16.90 -0.40
CA LYS A 421 18.31 -16.13 0.27
C LYS A 421 17.79 -15.56 1.60
N LYS A 422 18.66 -15.39 2.60
CA LYS A 422 18.35 -14.62 3.82
C LYS A 422 18.17 -13.14 3.48
N LEU A 423 17.40 -12.41 4.30
CA LEU A 423 17.11 -10.99 4.09
C LEU A 423 18.38 -10.14 3.93
N MET A 424 19.38 -10.33 4.78
CA MET A 424 20.67 -9.65 4.70
C MET A 424 21.35 -9.83 3.32
N THR A 425 21.35 -11.03 2.76
CA THR A 425 21.91 -11.29 1.42
C THR A 425 21.14 -10.55 0.34
N CYS A 426 19.80 -10.50 0.43
CA CYS A 426 18.96 -9.79 -0.51
C CYS A 426 19.12 -8.25 -0.43
N VAL A 427 19.33 -7.69 0.76
CA VAL A 427 19.56 -6.24 0.94
C VAL A 427 20.95 -5.83 0.45
N LEU A 428 21.98 -6.68 0.63
CA LEU A 428 23.33 -6.42 0.15
C LEU A 428 23.51 -6.64 -1.37
N ASP A 429 22.49 -7.16 -2.06
CA ASP A 429 22.43 -7.41 -3.50
C ASP A 429 21.63 -6.27 -4.20
N PRO A 430 22.26 -5.38 -4.98
CA PRO A 430 21.58 -4.25 -5.63
C PRO A 430 20.44 -4.65 -6.58
N LYS A 431 20.46 -5.87 -7.13
CA LYS A 431 19.39 -6.37 -8.01
C LYS A 431 18.16 -6.81 -7.22
N LEU A 432 18.32 -7.25 -5.98
CA LEU A 432 17.24 -7.81 -5.16
C LEU A 432 16.67 -6.82 -4.14
N ARG A 433 17.48 -5.87 -3.64
CA ARG A 433 17.11 -4.86 -2.63
C ARG A 433 15.78 -4.16 -2.91
N TYR A 434 15.50 -3.86 -4.18
CA TYR A 434 14.32 -3.10 -4.61
C TYR A 434 13.16 -3.96 -5.13
N SER A 435 13.27 -5.28 -5.05
CA SER A 435 12.15 -6.16 -5.40
C SER A 435 10.99 -5.95 -4.42
N LYS A 436 9.75 -5.96 -4.94
CA LYS A 436 8.50 -5.69 -4.19
C LYS A 436 8.42 -6.47 -2.87
N ILE A 437 8.91 -7.72 -2.85
CA ILE A 437 8.87 -8.60 -1.68
C ILE A 437 9.90 -8.23 -0.60
N ILE A 438 11.17 -7.95 -0.94
CA ILE A 438 12.18 -7.49 0.05
C ILE A 438 11.75 -6.17 0.68
N VAL A 439 11.28 -5.27 -0.18
CA VAL A 439 10.74 -3.97 0.20
C VAL A 439 9.58 -4.09 1.20
N ARG A 440 8.68 -5.07 1.04
CA ARG A 440 7.62 -5.40 2.01
C ARG A 440 8.18 -5.96 3.32
N TYR A 441 9.09 -6.95 3.28
CA TYR A 441 9.72 -7.51 4.49
C TYR A 441 10.36 -6.40 5.33
N LEU A 442 11.15 -5.53 4.69
CA LEU A 442 11.78 -4.39 5.36
C LEU A 442 10.76 -3.44 5.99
N ARG A 443 9.74 -2.99 5.23
CA ARG A 443 8.67 -2.15 5.79
C ARG A 443 8.05 -2.76 7.04
N THR A 444 7.66 -4.04 6.96
CA THR A 444 6.92 -4.71 8.02
C THR A 444 7.79 -4.97 9.26
N LEU A 445 9.06 -5.34 9.09
CA LEU A 445 10.03 -5.49 10.19
C LEU A 445 10.31 -4.14 10.88
N ILE A 446 10.51 -3.07 10.11
CA ILE A 446 10.72 -1.72 10.63
C ILE A 446 9.48 -1.26 11.41
N THR A 447 8.28 -1.47 10.87
CA THR A 447 7.02 -1.16 11.57
C THR A 447 6.91 -1.90 12.89
N LYS A 448 7.21 -3.21 12.95
CA LYS A 448 7.24 -3.96 14.22
C LYS A 448 8.24 -3.33 15.20
N GLY A 449 9.46 -3.04 14.77
CA GLY A 449 10.49 -2.40 15.60
C GLY A 449 10.10 -1.01 16.14
N ILE A 450 9.27 -0.25 15.42
CA ILE A 450 8.72 1.04 15.91
C ILE A 450 7.68 0.82 17.02
N TYR A 451 6.78 -0.16 16.91
CA TYR A 451 5.83 -0.50 17.97
C TYR A 451 6.54 -0.94 19.26
N TYR A 452 7.65 -1.66 19.13
CA TYR A 452 8.51 -2.06 20.25
C TYR A 452 9.24 -0.89 20.91
N GLU A 453 9.81 0.05 20.14
CA GLU A 453 10.39 1.29 20.72
C GLU A 453 9.37 2.06 21.55
N LYS A 454 8.14 2.15 21.04
CA LYS A 454 7.04 2.87 21.67
C LYS A 454 6.44 2.15 22.88
N LEU A 455 6.99 0.99 23.27
CA LEU A 455 6.51 0.16 24.38
C LEU A 455 5.05 -0.27 24.22
N ILE A 456 4.61 -0.48 22.98
CA ILE A 456 3.26 -0.92 22.62
C ILE A 456 3.29 -2.06 21.56
N PRO A 457 4.05 -3.15 21.80
CA PRO A 457 4.23 -4.23 20.82
C PRO A 457 2.93 -4.93 20.44
N GLU A 458 1.93 -4.99 21.34
CA GLU A 458 0.63 -5.63 21.10
C GLU A 458 -0.17 -4.95 19.97
N GLU A 459 0.08 -3.66 19.75
CA GLU A 459 -0.63 -2.89 18.71
C GLU A 459 -0.20 -3.30 17.30
N PHE A 460 1.00 -3.88 17.13
CA PHE A 460 1.40 -4.46 15.84
C PHE A 460 0.54 -5.68 15.44
N GLU A 461 0.11 -6.47 16.42
CA GLU A 461 -0.80 -7.60 16.19
C GLU A 461 -2.24 -7.13 15.98
N ARG A 462 -2.69 -6.15 16.76
CA ARG A 462 -4.02 -5.52 16.57
C ARG A 462 -4.17 -4.89 15.19
N THR A 463 -3.17 -4.14 14.71
CA THR A 463 -3.19 -3.62 13.34
C THR A 463 -3.23 -4.73 12.29
N LEU A 464 -2.57 -5.88 12.49
CA LEU A 464 -2.70 -7.05 11.59
C LEU A 464 -4.14 -7.58 11.57
N THR A 465 -4.78 -7.73 12.73
CA THR A 465 -6.16 -8.20 12.83
C THR A 465 -7.15 -7.25 12.15
N LEU A 466 -7.01 -5.94 12.35
CA LEU A 466 -7.87 -4.95 11.69
C LEU A 466 -7.64 -4.89 10.17
N GLU A 467 -6.39 -4.90 9.70
CA GLU A 467 -6.08 -4.93 8.25
C GLU A 467 -6.65 -6.19 7.57
N LYS A 468 -6.62 -7.36 8.24
CA LYS A 468 -7.27 -8.59 7.76
C LYS A 468 -8.78 -8.40 7.61
N LYS A 469 -9.45 -7.85 8.62
CA LYS A 469 -10.91 -7.66 8.59
C LYS A 469 -11.36 -6.66 7.53
N ILE A 470 -10.59 -5.60 7.28
CA ILE A 470 -10.79 -4.69 6.15
C ILE A 470 -10.63 -5.45 4.80
N LEU A 471 -9.63 -6.32 4.68
CA LEU A 471 -9.46 -7.15 3.48
C LEU A 471 -10.61 -8.16 3.30
N ASP A 472 -11.09 -8.80 4.38
CA ASP A 472 -12.23 -9.73 4.33
C ASP A 472 -13.50 -9.01 3.82
N VAL A 473 -13.78 -7.81 4.35
CA VAL A 473 -14.87 -6.93 3.86
C VAL A 473 -14.68 -6.58 2.39
N PHE A 474 -13.49 -6.15 1.97
CA PHE A 474 -13.20 -5.82 0.57
C PHE A 474 -13.38 -7.04 -0.36
N ILE A 475 -12.91 -8.22 0.05
CA ILE A 475 -13.09 -9.48 -0.70
C ILE A 475 -14.57 -9.83 -0.84
N GLU A 476 -15.36 -9.68 0.24
CA GLU A 476 -16.79 -9.98 0.23
C GLU A 476 -17.57 -9.03 -0.69
N ILE A 477 -17.27 -7.72 -0.65
CA ILE A 477 -17.82 -6.75 -1.61
C ILE A 477 -17.41 -7.13 -3.03
N PHE A 478 -16.13 -7.37 -3.28
CA PHE A 478 -15.62 -7.62 -4.63
C PHE A 478 -16.23 -8.89 -5.26
N LYS A 479 -16.20 -10.03 -4.56
CA LYS A 479 -16.74 -11.30 -5.08
C LYS A 479 -18.21 -11.16 -5.49
N ASN A 480 -18.98 -10.39 -4.72
CA ASN A 480 -20.44 -10.40 -4.79
C ASN A 480 -21.07 -9.11 -5.39
N SER A 481 -20.41 -8.39 -6.32
CA SER A 481 -20.80 -7.05 -6.89
C SER A 481 -22.20 -6.83 -7.53
N SER A 482 -22.42 -6.13 -8.66
CA SER A 482 -21.66 -5.60 -9.83
C SER A 482 -20.54 -4.56 -9.60
N GLU A 483 -20.00 -3.92 -10.66
CA GLU A 483 -19.12 -2.74 -10.52
C GLU A 483 -19.86 -1.55 -9.88
N ASN A 484 -21.08 -1.25 -10.33
CA ASN A 484 -21.92 -0.22 -9.75
C ASN A 484 -22.24 -0.51 -8.27
N ASP A 485 -22.43 -1.78 -7.93
CA ASP A 485 -22.63 -2.20 -6.54
C ASP A 485 -21.34 -2.15 -5.72
N ILE A 486 -20.17 -2.49 -6.29
CA ILE A 486 -18.86 -2.29 -5.66
C ILE A 486 -18.75 -0.81 -5.27
N ARG A 487 -18.97 0.11 -6.21
CA ARG A 487 -18.90 1.56 -5.97
C ARG A 487 -19.85 2.00 -4.84
N LYS A 488 -21.10 1.55 -4.88
CA LYS A 488 -22.13 1.89 -3.90
C LYS A 488 -21.83 1.35 -2.50
N ILE A 489 -21.53 0.05 -2.40
CA ILE A 489 -21.32 -0.66 -1.12
C ILE A 489 -19.98 -0.25 -0.51
N TRP A 490 -18.93 -0.08 -1.32
CA TRP A 490 -17.66 0.46 -0.85
C TRP A 490 -17.77 1.90 -0.36
N GLY A 491 -18.57 2.73 -1.03
CA GLY A 491 -18.87 4.10 -0.58
C GLY A 491 -19.55 4.11 0.79
N ASP A 492 -20.58 3.26 0.99
CA ASP A 492 -21.27 3.08 2.27
C ASP A 492 -20.32 2.56 3.37
N PHE A 493 -19.49 1.55 3.07
CA PHE A 493 -18.49 1.02 3.99
C PHE A 493 -17.49 2.10 4.41
N SER A 494 -16.91 2.81 3.44
CA SER A 494 -15.91 3.86 3.69
C SER A 494 -16.48 5.00 4.51
N TYR A 495 -17.70 5.44 4.19
CA TYR A 495 -18.41 6.46 4.94
C TYR A 495 -18.64 6.03 6.40
N LYS A 496 -19.18 4.83 6.64
CA LYS A 496 -19.43 4.29 7.98
C LYS A 496 -18.15 4.03 8.78
N PHE A 497 -17.07 3.63 8.12
CA PHE A 497 -15.75 3.54 8.75
C PHE A 497 -15.37 4.90 9.33
N TYR A 498 -15.31 5.96 8.51
CA TYR A 498 -14.93 7.28 9.02
C TYR A 498 -15.92 7.85 10.05
N GLN A 499 -17.23 7.59 9.93
CA GLN A 499 -18.20 7.96 10.97
C GLN A 499 -17.90 7.27 12.32
N THR A 500 -17.46 6.01 12.29
CA THR A 500 -17.07 5.29 13.51
C THR A 500 -15.83 5.94 14.13
N ILE A 501 -14.84 6.34 13.32
CA ILE A 501 -13.68 7.11 13.79
C ILE A 501 -14.11 8.48 14.35
N GLU A 502 -14.99 9.21 13.66
CA GLU A 502 -15.51 10.50 14.13
C GLU A 502 -16.17 10.38 15.50
N ARG A 503 -16.99 9.34 15.73
CA ARG A 503 -17.63 9.07 17.02
C ARG A 503 -16.61 8.82 18.13
N ILE A 504 -15.57 8.04 17.86
CA ILE A 504 -14.48 7.77 18.80
C ILE A 504 -13.70 9.04 19.15
N TYR A 505 -13.55 9.97 18.20
CA TYR A 505 -12.77 11.22 18.34
C TYR A 505 -13.64 12.48 18.50
N ASP A 506 -14.93 12.34 18.86
CA ASP A 506 -15.94 13.41 18.92
C ASP A 506 -15.49 14.64 19.76
N ARG A 507 -14.61 14.42 20.73
CA ARG A 507 -14.06 15.46 21.63
C ARG A 507 -12.56 15.69 21.49
N THR A 508 -11.88 15.02 20.56
CA THR A 508 -10.42 15.13 20.40
C THR A 508 -10.08 16.26 19.43
N PRO A 509 -9.39 17.32 19.87
CA PRO A 509 -8.99 18.40 18.97
C PRO A 509 -7.94 17.91 17.98
N VAL A 510 -8.24 18.08 16.69
CA VAL A 510 -7.32 17.86 15.57
C VAL A 510 -6.94 19.22 15.00
N TYR A 511 -5.68 19.39 14.66
CA TYR A 511 -5.18 20.57 13.97
C TYR A 511 -4.90 20.20 12.51
N ASN A 512 -5.12 21.11 11.57
CA ASN A 512 -5.13 20.86 10.13
C ASN A 512 -4.00 21.63 9.42
N PHE A 513 -2.78 21.49 9.93
CA PHE A 513 -1.61 22.23 9.42
C PHE A 513 -1.33 22.04 7.92
N PHE A 514 -1.77 20.94 7.35
CA PHE A 514 -1.33 20.49 6.05
C PHE A 514 -2.37 20.71 4.95
N THR A 515 -1.91 21.34 3.88
CA THR A 515 -2.57 21.44 2.57
C THR A 515 -1.62 20.90 1.50
N GLU A 516 -2.12 20.52 0.33
CA GLU A 516 -1.28 20.08 -0.80
C GLU A 516 -0.22 21.14 -1.19
N ASN A 517 -0.59 22.42 -1.07
CA ASN A 517 0.33 23.57 -1.22
C ASN A 517 1.47 23.60 -0.20
N LEU A 518 1.29 23.04 1.01
CA LEU A 518 2.36 22.92 1.99
C LEU A 518 3.28 21.73 1.66
N TYR A 519 2.74 20.61 1.18
CA TYR A 519 3.55 19.46 0.73
C TYR A 519 4.51 19.84 -0.39
N ASN A 520 3.97 20.45 -1.45
CA ASN A 520 4.73 20.77 -2.65
C ASN A 520 5.82 21.83 -2.37
N LYS A 521 5.67 22.62 -1.29
CA LYS A 521 6.70 23.54 -0.77
C LYS A 521 7.71 22.87 0.16
N MET A 522 7.44 21.67 0.67
CA MET A 522 8.38 20.91 1.51
C MET A 522 9.25 19.93 0.70
N GLU A 523 8.81 19.52 -0.50
CA GLU A 523 9.61 18.70 -1.43
C GLU A 523 10.52 19.53 -2.37
N HIS A 524 10.38 20.86 -2.40
CA HIS A 524 11.09 21.77 -3.31
C HIS A 524 11.85 22.87 -2.56
#